data_AF-A0A451BHC8-F1
#
_entry.id   AF-A0A451BHC8-F1
#
_cell.length_a   1.000
_cell.length_b   1.000
_cell.length_c   1.000
_cell.angle_alpha   90.00
_cell.angle_beta   90.00
_cell.angle_gamma   90.00
#
_symmetry.space_group_name_H-M   'P 1'
#
loop_
_entity.id
_entity.type
_entity.pdbx_description
1 polymer ?
#
loop_
_entity_poly.entity_id
_entity_poly.type
_entity_poly.pdbx_seq_one_letter_code
_entity_poly.pdbx_strand_id
1 'polypeptide(L)'
;MNTLAWFREPVAGDWLRHLLTPRDAPELNWTGIDKQVPRSTPEELALPDLAMTGPELRRALDSLVRLRLLRREPTKQGNNRYAMHGLIRDHFRRTPAPALDPRAIHLRLYRLYAGVIQPIWRPNGLDGLRPLYEAVHHGARAGLYQEALDEVYIARILRGTGNDGFYSTRKLGAVSADLAAVKNFFTEPWTKPAPELSAADQAWLLNQAAFRLRALGRFEEALAPMRVSMEMAVAQEDWKNAAISASNLSELELTLGRVAAAVSDGARSVEYAESGDKLWKMLSRVTHADALHQHGDRAEARRLFEAAEAIQKDRQPTYPRLYSLWGFRYADLLLGAAERAAWARTFGDEALPVVGAPGTLGEWIAACDAVT
;
A
#
# COMPACT_ATOMS: atom_id res chain seq x y z
N MET A 1 -20.88 -26.33 8.54
CA MET A 1 -19.61 -25.70 8.99
C MET A 1 -18.81 -25.14 7.82
N ASN A 2 -18.44 -25.97 6.84
CA ASN A 2 -17.54 -25.61 5.74
C ASN A 2 -17.81 -24.23 5.12
N THR A 3 -19.04 -23.91 4.68
CA THR A 3 -19.39 -22.59 4.13
C THR A 3 -19.04 -21.41 5.06
N LEU A 4 -19.40 -21.51 6.35
CA LEU A 4 -19.15 -20.44 7.32
C LEU A 4 -17.65 -20.26 7.59
N ALA A 5 -16.83 -21.30 7.37
CA ALA A 5 -15.39 -21.23 7.62
C ALA A 5 -14.64 -20.32 6.63
N TRP A 6 -15.26 -19.96 5.49
CA TRP A 6 -14.64 -19.07 4.50
C TRP A 6 -14.83 -17.58 4.82
N PHE A 7 -15.83 -17.22 5.63
CA PHE A 7 -16.03 -15.85 6.09
C PHE A 7 -14.99 -15.45 7.15
N ARG A 8 -14.47 -14.22 7.07
CA ARG A 8 -13.50 -13.71 8.07
C ARG A 8 -14.14 -12.98 9.26
N GLU A 9 -15.35 -12.47 9.09
CA GLU A 9 -16.14 -11.75 10.11
C GLU A 9 -17.38 -12.57 10.56
N PRO A 10 -18.08 -12.20 11.65
CA PRO A 10 -19.33 -12.86 12.05
C PRO A 10 -20.40 -12.75 10.96
N VAL A 11 -21.01 -13.88 10.57
CA VAL A 11 -21.88 -13.98 9.38
C VAL A 11 -23.33 -13.70 9.74
N ALA A 12 -24.02 -12.80 9.04
CA ALA A 12 -25.46 -12.63 9.25
C ALA A 12 -26.24 -13.83 8.68
N GLY A 13 -27.29 -14.27 9.38
CA GLY A 13 -28.10 -15.41 8.95
C GLY A 13 -28.69 -15.25 7.54
N ASP A 14 -29.03 -14.03 7.14
CA ASP A 14 -29.61 -13.74 5.83
C ASP A 14 -28.59 -13.84 4.68
N TRP A 15 -27.31 -13.54 4.94
CA TRP A 15 -26.21 -13.75 3.99
C TRP A 15 -26.05 -15.23 3.65
N LEU A 16 -26.23 -16.11 4.64
CA LEU A 16 -26.20 -17.56 4.42
C LEU A 16 -27.38 -18.05 3.58
N ARG A 17 -28.52 -17.36 3.56
CA ARG A 17 -29.66 -17.75 2.72
C ARG A 17 -29.37 -17.59 1.25
N HIS A 18 -28.74 -16.50 0.83
CA HIS A 18 -28.31 -16.31 -0.56
C HIS A 18 -27.34 -17.40 -1.05
N LEU A 19 -26.55 -18.00 -0.15
CA LEU A 19 -25.61 -19.08 -0.49
C LEU A 19 -26.21 -20.49 -0.38
N LEU A 20 -27.05 -20.75 0.62
CA LEU A 20 -27.47 -22.11 1.00
C LEU A 20 -28.95 -22.37 0.82
N THR A 21 -29.79 -21.34 0.78
CA THR A 21 -31.26 -21.48 0.70
C THR A 21 -31.82 -20.47 -0.32
N PRO A 22 -31.36 -20.47 -1.59
CA PRO A 22 -31.60 -19.36 -2.54
C PRO A 22 -33.09 -19.07 -2.81
N ARG A 23 -33.96 -20.09 -2.70
CA ARG A 23 -35.43 -19.94 -2.80
C ARG A 23 -36.08 -19.27 -1.58
N ASP A 24 -35.43 -19.35 -0.42
CA ASP A 24 -35.87 -18.75 0.86
C ASP A 24 -35.04 -17.49 1.22
N ALA A 25 -34.22 -17.01 0.29
CA ALA A 25 -33.40 -15.82 0.46
C ALA A 25 -34.27 -14.55 0.37
N PRO A 26 -33.95 -13.48 1.13
CA PRO A 26 -34.65 -12.21 0.98
C PRO A 26 -34.56 -11.69 -0.46
N GLU A 27 -35.63 -11.08 -0.96
CA GLU A 27 -35.60 -10.47 -2.29
C GLU A 27 -34.52 -9.41 -2.39
N LEU A 28 -33.74 -9.49 -3.46
CA LEU A 28 -32.72 -8.50 -3.79
C LEU A 28 -33.42 -7.26 -4.37
N ASN A 29 -33.89 -6.37 -3.49
CA ASN A 29 -34.66 -5.19 -3.87
C ASN A 29 -33.79 -4.11 -4.53
N TRP A 30 -33.49 -4.30 -5.82
CA TRP A 30 -32.66 -3.39 -6.63
C TRP A 30 -33.34 -2.07 -7.04
N THR A 31 -34.57 -1.79 -6.61
CA THR A 31 -35.37 -0.67 -7.16
C THR A 31 -34.93 0.71 -6.70
N GLY A 32 -34.32 0.82 -5.51
CA GLY A 32 -33.74 2.06 -4.96
C GLY A 32 -32.24 1.98 -4.68
N ILE A 33 -31.59 0.89 -5.11
CA ILE A 33 -30.16 0.60 -4.87
C ILE A 33 -29.33 1.13 -6.04
N ASP A 34 -28.10 1.60 -5.77
CA ASP A 34 -27.22 2.21 -6.77
C ASP A 34 -27.02 1.29 -7.99
N LYS A 35 -27.35 1.79 -9.17
CA LYS A 35 -27.34 1.03 -10.43
C LYS A 35 -25.93 0.62 -10.87
N GLN A 36 -24.89 1.22 -10.31
CA GLN A 36 -23.50 0.85 -10.57
C GLN A 36 -23.05 -0.40 -9.78
N VAL A 37 -23.81 -0.83 -8.77
CA VAL A 37 -23.45 -2.04 -7.99
C VAL A 37 -23.63 -3.31 -8.81
N PRO A 38 -22.62 -4.21 -8.84
CA PRO A 38 -22.73 -5.50 -9.52
C PRO A 38 -23.90 -6.32 -8.97
N ARG A 39 -24.75 -6.80 -9.87
CA ARG A 39 -25.91 -7.63 -9.54
C ARG A 39 -25.57 -9.07 -9.85
N SER A 40 -25.91 -9.97 -8.93
CA SER A 40 -25.81 -11.42 -9.16
C SER A 40 -27.18 -12.04 -8.97
N THR A 41 -27.48 -13.03 -9.81
CA THR A 41 -28.66 -13.87 -9.68
C THR A 41 -28.58 -14.76 -8.44
N PRO A 42 -29.71 -15.26 -7.90
CA PRO A 42 -29.70 -16.27 -6.83
C PRO A 42 -28.84 -17.49 -7.18
N GLU A 43 -28.86 -17.92 -8.44
CA GLU A 43 -28.10 -19.06 -8.98
C GLU A 43 -26.58 -18.82 -8.94
N GLU A 44 -26.15 -17.59 -9.23
CA GLU A 44 -24.74 -17.17 -9.19
C GLU A 44 -24.15 -17.02 -7.78
N LEU A 45 -25.02 -16.90 -6.77
CA LEU A 45 -24.66 -16.84 -5.35
C LEU A 45 -24.76 -18.22 -4.69
N ALA A 46 -25.74 -19.03 -5.09
CA ALA A 46 -26.04 -20.34 -4.51
C ALA A 46 -24.87 -21.32 -4.64
N LEU A 47 -24.59 -22.06 -3.56
CA LEU A 47 -23.74 -23.24 -3.52
C LEU A 47 -24.65 -24.48 -3.75
N PRO A 48 -24.84 -24.94 -4.99
CA PRO A 48 -25.87 -25.94 -5.31
C PRO A 48 -25.69 -27.24 -4.54
N ASP A 49 -24.45 -27.73 -4.41
CA ASP A 49 -24.11 -28.98 -3.71
C ASP A 49 -24.24 -28.88 -2.18
N LEU A 50 -24.53 -27.68 -1.65
CA LEU A 50 -24.82 -27.42 -0.23
C LEU A 50 -26.22 -26.83 -0.02
N ALA A 51 -27.08 -26.86 -1.04
CA ALA A 51 -28.42 -26.31 -0.95
C ALA A 51 -29.25 -27.05 0.11
N MET A 52 -29.99 -26.29 0.91
CA MET A 52 -30.91 -26.77 1.94
C MET A 52 -32.11 -25.83 2.04
N THR A 53 -33.12 -26.22 2.81
CA THR A 53 -34.26 -25.35 3.10
C THR A 53 -33.95 -24.40 4.26
N GLY A 54 -34.65 -23.27 4.33
CA GLY A 54 -34.58 -22.31 5.44
C GLY A 54 -34.79 -22.94 6.83
N PRO A 55 -35.76 -23.84 7.03
CA PRO A 55 -35.89 -24.61 8.27
C PRO A 55 -34.67 -25.48 8.61
N GLU A 56 -34.03 -26.11 7.62
CA GLU A 56 -32.81 -26.91 7.83
C GLU A 56 -31.63 -26.04 8.21
N LEU A 57 -31.42 -24.92 7.52
CA LEU A 57 -30.38 -23.95 7.87
C LEU A 57 -30.55 -23.45 9.32
N ARG A 58 -31.78 -23.13 9.74
CA ARG A 58 -32.06 -22.74 11.13
C ARG A 58 -31.71 -23.85 12.12
N ARG A 59 -32.16 -25.09 11.90
CA ARG A 59 -31.84 -26.25 12.76
C ARG A 59 -30.34 -26.56 12.82
N ALA A 60 -29.62 -26.39 11.71
CA ALA A 60 -28.17 -26.55 11.65
C ALA A 60 -27.46 -25.47 12.48
N LEU A 61 -27.84 -24.19 12.32
CA LEU A 61 -27.28 -23.07 13.07
C LEU A 61 -27.61 -23.15 14.57
N ASP A 62 -28.78 -23.63 14.97
CA ASP A 62 -29.13 -23.91 16.37
C ASP A 62 -28.26 -25.04 16.94
N SER A 63 -28.11 -26.15 16.21
CA SER A 63 -27.27 -27.28 16.62
C SER A 63 -25.81 -26.88 16.80
N LEU A 64 -25.24 -26.13 15.85
CA LEU A 64 -23.84 -25.67 15.92
C LEU A 64 -23.59 -24.68 17.06
N VAL A 65 -24.59 -23.89 17.46
CA VAL A 65 -24.53 -23.03 18.65
C VAL A 65 -24.61 -23.85 19.94
N ARG A 66 -25.50 -24.86 20.01
CA ARG A 66 -25.58 -25.80 21.15
C ARG A 66 -24.27 -26.57 21.36
N LEU A 67 -23.62 -26.98 20.27
CA LEU A 67 -22.31 -27.64 20.26
C LEU A 67 -21.13 -26.68 20.51
N ARG A 68 -21.39 -25.38 20.75
CA ARG A 68 -20.38 -24.32 20.97
C ARG A 68 -19.37 -24.14 19.82
N LEU A 69 -19.70 -24.63 18.62
CA LEU A 69 -18.88 -24.43 17.41
C LEU A 69 -19.11 -23.06 16.77
N LEU A 70 -20.27 -22.44 17.05
CA LEU A 70 -20.61 -21.07 16.70
C LEU A 70 -21.07 -20.30 17.94
N ARG A 71 -20.69 -19.02 18.03
CA ARG A 71 -21.33 -18.05 18.94
C ARG A 71 -22.45 -17.32 18.18
N ARG A 72 -23.63 -17.24 18.79
CA ARG A 72 -24.74 -16.42 18.31
C ARG A 72 -24.65 -15.02 18.90
N GLU A 73 -24.73 -14.02 18.04
CA GLU A 73 -24.68 -12.60 18.38
C GLU A 73 -25.97 -11.94 17.88
N PRO A 74 -26.93 -11.60 18.76
CA PRO A 74 -28.12 -10.86 18.36
C PRO A 74 -27.72 -9.43 17.96
N THR A 75 -28.29 -8.92 16.87
CA THR A 75 -28.08 -7.53 16.45
C THR A 75 -29.20 -6.63 16.96
N LYS A 76 -28.97 -5.31 16.91
CA LYS A 76 -30.00 -4.29 17.18
C LYS A 76 -31.21 -4.36 16.24
N GLN A 77 -31.12 -5.08 15.12
CA GLN A 77 -32.17 -5.25 14.11
C GLN A 77 -32.96 -6.55 14.29
N GLY A 78 -32.72 -7.32 15.36
CA GLY A 78 -33.42 -8.57 15.65
C GLY A 78 -32.96 -9.79 14.83
N ASN A 79 -32.04 -9.62 13.89
CA ASN A 79 -31.38 -10.74 13.21
C ASN A 79 -30.16 -11.25 14.00
N ASN A 80 -29.69 -12.45 13.65
CA ASN A 80 -28.56 -13.10 14.31
C ASN A 80 -27.31 -13.06 13.41
N ARG A 81 -26.16 -12.73 14.00
CA ARG A 81 -24.83 -13.00 13.44
C ARG A 81 -24.23 -14.25 14.10
N TYR A 82 -23.39 -14.94 13.36
CA TYR A 82 -22.76 -16.20 13.76
C TYR A 82 -21.24 -16.06 13.66
N ALA A 83 -20.56 -16.04 14.80
CA ALA A 83 -19.10 -15.99 14.87
C ALA A 83 -18.53 -17.40 15.05
N MET A 84 -17.53 -17.75 14.24
CA MET A 84 -16.75 -18.98 14.37
C MET A 84 -15.36 -18.67 14.92
N HIS A 85 -14.91 -19.42 15.92
CA HIS A 85 -13.57 -19.30 16.50
C HIS A 85 -12.48 -19.58 15.45
N GLY A 86 -11.35 -18.84 15.51
CA GLY A 86 -10.28 -18.92 14.50
C GLY A 86 -9.75 -20.33 14.26
N LEU A 87 -9.46 -21.09 15.32
CA LEU A 87 -8.98 -22.47 15.20
C LEU A 87 -9.97 -23.42 14.52
N ILE A 88 -11.27 -23.24 14.77
CA ILE A 88 -12.33 -24.05 14.15
C ILE A 88 -12.44 -23.69 12.66
N ARG A 89 -12.35 -22.40 12.36
CA ARG A 89 -12.33 -21.86 11.00
C ARG A 89 -11.16 -22.44 10.19
N ASP A 90 -9.95 -22.36 10.73
CA ASP A 90 -8.74 -22.85 10.07
C ASP A 90 -8.76 -24.36 9.88
N HIS A 91 -9.32 -25.13 10.82
CA HIS A 91 -9.54 -26.56 10.63
C HIS A 91 -10.41 -26.83 9.39
N PHE A 92 -11.63 -26.28 9.32
CA PHE A 92 -12.54 -26.51 8.18
C PHE A 92 -12.08 -25.88 6.86
N ARG A 93 -11.15 -24.91 6.87
CA ARG A 93 -10.50 -24.41 5.65
C ARG A 93 -9.37 -25.31 5.16
N ARG A 94 -8.68 -26.02 6.06
CA ARG A 94 -7.62 -27.00 5.71
C ARG A 94 -8.20 -28.37 5.35
N THR A 95 -9.39 -28.70 5.84
CA THR A 95 -10.13 -29.92 5.52
C THR A 95 -11.51 -29.60 4.90
N PRO A 96 -11.55 -28.94 3.73
CA PRO A 96 -12.81 -28.76 3.01
C PRO A 96 -13.41 -30.12 2.64
N ALA A 97 -14.76 -30.20 2.57
CA ALA A 97 -15.39 -31.41 2.06
C ALA A 97 -14.98 -31.65 0.59
N PRO A 98 -14.81 -32.90 0.13
CA PRO A 98 -14.37 -33.20 -1.24
C PRO A 98 -15.23 -32.59 -2.35
N ALA A 99 -16.52 -32.33 -2.08
CA ALA A 99 -17.45 -31.70 -3.00
C ALA A 99 -17.33 -30.16 -3.08
N LEU A 100 -16.33 -29.54 -2.46
CA LEU A 100 -16.18 -28.08 -2.40
C LEU A 100 -14.89 -27.60 -3.05
N ASP A 101 -15.03 -26.99 -4.24
CA ASP A 101 -13.98 -26.16 -4.82
C ASP A 101 -13.83 -24.84 -4.03
N PRO A 102 -12.66 -24.57 -3.42
CA PRO A 102 -12.36 -23.30 -2.76
C PRO A 102 -12.56 -22.08 -3.67
N ARG A 103 -12.22 -22.18 -4.96
CA ARG A 103 -12.29 -21.07 -5.93
C ARG A 103 -13.74 -20.70 -6.20
N ALA A 104 -14.60 -21.68 -6.44
CA ALA A 104 -16.05 -21.53 -6.58
C ALA A 104 -16.73 -20.93 -5.34
N ILE A 105 -16.27 -21.24 -4.12
CA ILE A 105 -16.75 -20.58 -2.89
C ILE A 105 -16.28 -19.13 -2.84
N HIS A 106 -14.98 -18.89 -3.09
CA HIS A 106 -14.41 -17.55 -3.10
C HIS A 106 -15.10 -16.63 -4.12
N LEU A 107 -15.45 -17.13 -5.31
CA LEU A 107 -16.23 -16.41 -6.33
C LEU A 107 -17.61 -15.96 -5.82
N ARG A 108 -18.34 -16.86 -5.15
CA ARG A 108 -19.67 -16.57 -4.61
C ARG A 108 -19.62 -15.58 -3.45
N LEU A 109 -18.63 -15.71 -2.59
CA LEU A 109 -18.41 -14.76 -1.49
C LEU A 109 -17.99 -13.38 -2.00
N TYR A 110 -17.17 -13.31 -3.05
CA TYR A 110 -16.84 -12.07 -3.74
C TYR A 110 -18.11 -11.36 -4.25
N ARG A 111 -18.96 -12.07 -5.02
CA ARG A 111 -20.24 -11.55 -5.53
C ARG A 111 -21.18 -11.11 -4.41
N LEU A 112 -21.32 -11.94 -3.36
CA LEU A 112 -22.12 -11.63 -2.18
C LEU A 112 -21.63 -10.36 -1.48
N TYR A 113 -20.32 -10.21 -1.29
CA TYR A 113 -19.72 -9.04 -0.64
C TYR A 113 -19.79 -7.77 -1.49
N ALA A 114 -19.48 -7.87 -2.79
CA ALA A 114 -19.45 -6.73 -3.70
C ALA A 114 -20.85 -6.21 -4.07
N GLY A 115 -21.84 -7.10 -4.18
CA GLY A 115 -23.20 -6.75 -4.61
C GLY A 115 -24.22 -6.66 -3.45
N VAL A 116 -24.41 -7.78 -2.74
CA VAL A 116 -25.55 -7.95 -1.81
C VAL A 116 -25.28 -7.34 -0.43
N ILE A 117 -24.09 -7.58 0.13
CA ILE A 117 -23.71 -7.06 1.46
C ILE A 117 -23.34 -5.58 1.37
N GLN A 118 -22.81 -5.12 0.23
CA GLN A 118 -22.55 -3.70 -0.02
C GLN A 118 -23.37 -3.16 -1.21
N PRO A 119 -24.66 -2.85 -1.00
CA PRO A 119 -25.54 -2.31 -2.03
C PRO A 119 -25.22 -0.86 -2.40
N ILE A 120 -24.32 -0.16 -1.69
CA ILE A 120 -23.88 1.18 -2.09
C ILE A 120 -22.60 1.04 -2.91
N TRP A 121 -22.52 1.69 -4.08
CA TRP A 121 -21.35 1.61 -4.94
C TRP A 121 -20.10 2.18 -4.25
N ARG A 122 -20.20 3.41 -3.75
CA ARG A 122 -19.14 4.14 -3.04
C ARG A 122 -19.56 4.48 -1.60
N PRO A 123 -19.58 3.49 -0.69
CA PRO A 123 -20.00 3.69 0.69
C PRO A 123 -19.00 4.59 1.45
N ASN A 124 -19.50 5.30 2.46
CA ASN A 124 -18.70 6.22 3.28
C ASN A 124 -18.21 5.55 4.57
N GLY A 125 -17.05 5.99 5.06
CA GLY A 125 -16.48 5.54 6.33
C GLY A 125 -15.90 4.12 6.31
N LEU A 126 -15.17 3.76 7.36
CA LEU A 126 -14.46 2.47 7.46
C LEU A 126 -15.43 1.27 7.50
N ASP A 127 -16.55 1.38 8.22
CA ASP A 127 -17.58 0.35 8.25
C ASP A 127 -18.23 0.12 6.87
N GLY A 128 -18.39 1.19 6.08
CA GLY A 128 -18.87 1.11 4.71
C GLY A 128 -17.88 0.40 3.78
N LEU A 129 -16.57 0.63 3.96
CA LEU A 129 -15.53 -0.04 3.17
C LEU A 129 -15.26 -1.49 3.59
N ARG A 130 -15.59 -1.91 4.81
CA ARG A 130 -15.28 -3.27 5.33
C ARG A 130 -15.76 -4.39 4.39
N PRO A 131 -17.02 -4.43 3.90
CA PRO A 131 -17.45 -5.42 2.92
C PRO A 131 -16.64 -5.43 1.63
N LEU A 132 -16.14 -4.27 1.18
CA LEU A 132 -15.35 -4.18 -0.05
C LEU A 132 -13.93 -4.74 0.14
N TYR A 133 -13.34 -4.60 1.32
CA TYR A 133 -12.07 -5.26 1.66
C TYR A 133 -12.23 -6.79 1.74
N GLU A 134 -13.38 -7.30 2.20
CA GLU A 134 -13.72 -8.72 2.08
C GLU A 134 -13.91 -9.13 0.61
N ALA A 135 -14.59 -8.32 -0.22
CA ALA A 135 -14.69 -8.58 -1.65
C ALA A 135 -13.30 -8.67 -2.32
N VAL A 136 -12.38 -7.73 -2.08
CA VAL A 136 -10.99 -7.81 -2.60
C VAL A 136 -10.31 -9.13 -2.20
N HIS A 137 -10.42 -9.52 -0.93
CA HIS A 137 -9.86 -10.78 -0.43
C HIS A 137 -10.46 -12.01 -1.12
N HIS A 138 -11.78 -12.01 -1.33
CA HIS A 138 -12.48 -13.13 -1.95
C HIS A 138 -12.28 -13.18 -3.46
N GLY A 139 -12.26 -12.05 -4.17
CA GLY A 139 -12.06 -11.96 -5.62
C GLY A 139 -10.66 -12.40 -6.03
N ALA A 140 -9.62 -11.90 -5.36
CA ALA A 140 -8.24 -12.35 -5.58
C ALA A 140 -8.12 -13.88 -5.39
N ARG A 141 -8.80 -14.44 -4.38
CA ARG A 141 -8.80 -15.89 -4.10
C ARG A 141 -9.83 -16.69 -4.89
N ALA A 142 -10.58 -16.03 -5.77
CA ALA A 142 -11.29 -16.61 -6.90
C ALA A 142 -10.45 -16.54 -8.20
N GLY A 143 -9.23 -15.99 -8.16
CA GLY A 143 -8.40 -15.71 -9.33
C GLY A 143 -8.93 -14.55 -10.21
N LEU A 144 -9.82 -13.71 -9.67
CA LEU A 144 -10.34 -12.50 -10.32
C LEU A 144 -9.49 -11.28 -9.94
N TYR A 145 -8.17 -11.38 -10.14
CA TYR A 145 -7.22 -10.35 -9.67
C TYR A 145 -7.48 -8.98 -10.31
N GLN A 146 -7.58 -8.91 -11.65
CA GLN A 146 -7.83 -7.67 -12.37
C GLN A 146 -9.20 -7.07 -12.03
N GLU A 147 -10.28 -7.87 -12.05
CA GLU A 147 -11.64 -7.40 -11.72
C GLU A 147 -11.72 -6.88 -10.26
N ALA A 148 -11.14 -7.60 -9.29
CA ALA A 148 -11.15 -7.15 -7.89
C ALA A 148 -10.26 -5.92 -7.67
N LEU A 149 -9.23 -5.72 -8.49
CA LEU A 149 -8.40 -4.51 -8.50
C LEU A 149 -9.21 -3.33 -9.04
N ASP A 150 -9.76 -3.45 -10.24
CA ASP A 150 -10.42 -2.35 -10.95
C ASP A 150 -11.77 -2.00 -10.33
N GLU A 151 -12.70 -2.96 -10.28
CA GLU A 151 -14.10 -2.74 -9.92
C GLU A 151 -14.33 -2.55 -8.41
N VAL A 152 -13.42 -3.03 -7.57
CA VAL A 152 -13.57 -2.93 -6.10
C VAL A 152 -12.50 -2.04 -5.47
N TYR A 153 -11.22 -2.36 -5.64
CA TYR A 153 -10.17 -1.60 -4.97
C TYR A 153 -10.04 -0.19 -5.54
N ILE A 154 -9.87 -0.03 -6.86
CA ILE A 154 -9.72 1.28 -7.51
C ILE A 154 -11.07 1.99 -7.56
N ALA A 155 -12.10 1.42 -8.19
CA ALA A 155 -13.34 2.13 -8.50
C ALA A 155 -14.18 2.51 -7.27
N ARG A 156 -14.15 1.71 -6.19
CA ARG A 156 -15.06 1.86 -5.03
C ARG A 156 -14.34 2.24 -3.73
N ILE A 157 -13.24 1.57 -3.39
CA ILE A 157 -12.47 1.84 -2.16
C ILE A 157 -11.63 3.12 -2.32
N LEU A 158 -10.80 3.19 -3.36
CA LEU A 158 -10.01 4.39 -3.69
C LEU A 158 -10.85 5.47 -4.37
N ARG A 159 -11.94 5.09 -5.06
CA ARG A 159 -12.76 6.00 -5.90
C ARG A 159 -11.98 6.61 -7.08
N GLY A 160 -11.02 5.84 -7.61
CA GLY A 160 -10.10 6.22 -8.67
C GLY A 160 -8.71 6.64 -8.17
N THR A 161 -7.82 6.92 -9.11
CA THR A 161 -6.40 7.27 -8.89
C THR A 161 -6.07 8.72 -9.27
N GLY A 162 -7.07 9.52 -9.65
CA GLY A 162 -6.91 10.95 -9.96
C GLY A 162 -6.89 11.85 -8.71
N ASN A 163 -7.06 13.17 -8.92
CA ASN A 163 -6.97 14.19 -7.85
C ASN A 163 -7.97 13.94 -6.70
N ASP A 164 -9.22 13.61 -7.02
CA ASP A 164 -10.27 13.29 -6.03
C ASP A 164 -10.28 11.80 -5.61
N GLY A 165 -9.33 11.02 -6.12
CA GLY A 165 -9.15 9.60 -5.81
C GLY A 165 -8.49 9.33 -4.46
N PHE A 166 -8.11 8.07 -4.27
CA PHE A 166 -7.50 7.54 -3.03
C PHE A 166 -8.32 7.85 -1.75
N TYR A 167 -9.65 7.77 -1.81
CA TYR A 167 -10.57 8.09 -0.70
C TYR A 167 -10.21 7.39 0.62
N SER A 168 -9.95 6.08 0.61
CA SER A 168 -9.63 5.31 1.82
C SER A 168 -8.39 5.86 2.56
N THR A 169 -7.32 6.22 1.85
CA THR A 169 -6.10 6.76 2.46
C THR A 169 -6.19 8.27 2.71
N ARG A 170 -6.64 9.07 1.73
CA ARG A 170 -6.68 10.54 1.81
C ARG A 170 -7.79 11.10 2.69
N LYS A 171 -8.92 10.41 2.84
CA LYS A 171 -10.07 10.88 3.64
C LYS A 171 -10.28 10.10 4.94
N LEU A 172 -9.90 8.82 4.98
CA LEU A 172 -10.11 7.96 6.16
C LEU A 172 -8.82 7.49 6.85
N GLY A 173 -7.63 7.81 6.31
CA GLY A 173 -6.36 7.38 6.89
C GLY A 173 -6.16 5.86 6.90
N ALA A 174 -6.87 5.10 6.05
CA ALA A 174 -7.02 3.65 6.16
C ALA A 174 -5.78 2.82 5.72
N VAL A 175 -4.56 3.35 5.87
CA VAL A 175 -3.30 2.83 5.32
C VAL A 175 -3.10 1.33 5.62
N SER A 176 -3.36 0.89 6.85
CA SER A 176 -3.24 -0.52 7.26
C SER A 176 -4.25 -1.46 6.59
N ALA A 177 -5.51 -1.01 6.44
CA ALA A 177 -6.56 -1.78 5.78
C ALA A 177 -6.29 -1.89 4.26
N ASP A 178 -5.85 -0.78 3.68
CA ASP A 178 -5.41 -0.67 2.30
C ASP A 178 -4.21 -1.59 2.02
N LEU A 179 -3.19 -1.64 2.89
CA LEU A 179 -2.05 -2.54 2.72
C LEU A 179 -2.47 -4.02 2.84
N ALA A 180 -3.40 -4.33 3.74
CA ALA A 180 -3.98 -5.66 3.86
C ALA A 180 -4.83 -6.05 2.64
N ALA A 181 -5.42 -5.08 1.93
CA ALA A 181 -6.10 -5.26 0.65
C ALA A 181 -5.10 -5.52 -0.48
N VAL A 182 -4.11 -4.62 -0.64
CA VAL A 182 -3.02 -4.70 -1.62
C VAL A 182 -2.31 -6.05 -1.57
N LYS A 183 -2.05 -6.59 -0.37
CA LYS A 183 -1.43 -7.91 -0.16
C LYS A 183 -2.13 -9.06 -0.89
N ASN A 184 -3.45 -9.00 -1.14
CA ASN A 184 -4.17 -10.09 -1.80
C ASN A 184 -3.82 -10.19 -3.30
N PHE A 185 -3.28 -9.13 -3.91
CA PHE A 185 -2.83 -9.11 -5.31
C PHE A 185 -1.39 -9.61 -5.52
N PHE A 186 -0.76 -10.16 -4.48
CA PHE A 186 0.59 -10.73 -4.53
C PHE A 186 0.55 -12.25 -4.33
N THR A 187 1.33 -12.96 -5.14
CA THR A 187 1.62 -14.40 -4.96
C THR A 187 2.73 -14.59 -3.93
N GLU A 188 3.74 -13.72 -3.96
CA GLU A 188 4.77 -13.58 -2.92
C GLU A 188 4.72 -12.14 -2.39
N PRO A 189 4.45 -11.91 -1.09
CA PRO A 189 4.22 -10.57 -0.56
C PRO A 189 5.35 -9.59 -0.89
N TRP A 190 4.96 -8.47 -1.51
CA TRP A 190 5.82 -7.32 -1.85
C TRP A 190 6.89 -7.56 -2.93
N THR A 191 7.06 -8.79 -3.42
CA THR A 191 8.05 -9.12 -4.46
C THR A 191 7.40 -9.61 -5.76
N LYS A 192 6.32 -10.40 -5.69
CA LYS A 192 5.66 -10.96 -6.87
C LYS A 192 4.16 -10.64 -6.86
N PRO A 193 3.72 -9.61 -7.60
CA PRO A 193 2.33 -9.45 -8.00
C PRO A 193 1.76 -10.72 -8.67
N ALA A 194 0.44 -10.84 -8.74
CA ALA A 194 -0.20 -11.93 -9.45
C ALA A 194 0.01 -11.78 -10.98
N PRO A 195 0.46 -12.83 -11.69
CA PRO A 195 0.75 -12.75 -13.13
C PRO A 195 -0.48 -12.52 -14.01
N GLU A 196 -1.69 -12.73 -13.48
CA GLU A 196 -2.96 -12.45 -14.14
C GLU A 196 -3.31 -10.95 -14.21
N LEU A 197 -2.51 -10.08 -13.59
CA LEU A 197 -2.65 -8.62 -13.63
C LEU A 197 -1.88 -8.01 -14.81
N SER A 198 -2.35 -6.89 -15.34
CA SER A 198 -1.61 -6.14 -16.36
C SER A 198 -0.23 -5.70 -15.85
N ALA A 199 0.78 -5.60 -16.72
CA ALA A 199 2.13 -5.20 -16.32
C ALA A 199 2.16 -3.81 -15.65
N ALA A 200 1.29 -2.89 -16.10
CA ALA A 200 1.11 -1.58 -15.49
C ALA A 200 0.54 -1.68 -14.06
N ASP A 201 -0.44 -2.57 -13.83
CA ASP A 201 -1.05 -2.80 -12.52
C ASP A 201 -0.11 -3.52 -11.55
N GLN A 202 0.73 -4.44 -12.05
CA GLN A 202 1.78 -5.07 -11.26
C GLN A 202 2.78 -4.01 -10.75
N ALA A 203 3.27 -3.13 -11.62
CA ALA A 203 4.14 -2.02 -11.25
C ALA A 203 3.44 -1.01 -10.31
N TRP A 204 2.16 -0.70 -10.56
CA TRP A 204 1.37 0.16 -9.69
C TRP A 204 1.21 -0.44 -8.29
N LEU A 205 0.87 -1.73 -8.18
CA LEU A 205 0.70 -2.42 -6.89
C LEU A 205 1.99 -2.49 -6.07
N LEU A 206 3.16 -2.62 -6.71
CA LEU A 206 4.46 -2.53 -6.04
C LEU A 206 4.67 -1.13 -5.43
N ASN A 207 4.43 -0.07 -6.20
CA ASN A 207 4.49 1.31 -5.69
C ASN A 207 3.47 1.55 -4.56
N GLN A 208 2.26 0.99 -4.67
CA GLN A 208 1.22 1.09 -3.66
C GLN A 208 1.58 0.34 -2.36
N ALA A 209 2.24 -0.81 -2.45
CA ALA A 209 2.77 -1.54 -1.30
C ALA A 209 3.91 -0.75 -0.63
N ALA A 210 4.91 -0.31 -1.41
CA ALA A 210 6.04 0.49 -0.96
C ALA A 210 5.61 1.74 -0.18
N PHE A 211 4.70 2.54 -0.76
CA PHE A 211 4.16 3.75 -0.12
C PHE A 211 3.51 3.44 1.24
N ARG A 212 2.67 2.39 1.30
CA ARG A 212 1.94 2.04 2.53
C ARG A 212 2.84 1.43 3.60
N LEU A 213 3.87 0.66 3.21
CA LEU A 213 4.88 0.14 4.13
C LEU A 213 5.70 1.29 4.73
N ARG A 214 6.18 2.25 3.92
CA ARG A 214 6.86 3.47 4.39
C ARG A 214 5.96 4.30 5.31
N ALA A 215 4.69 4.52 4.96
CA ALA A 215 3.73 5.25 5.77
C ALA A 215 3.37 4.58 7.12
N LEU A 216 3.61 3.28 7.25
CA LEU A 216 3.42 2.51 8.50
C LEU A 216 4.72 2.27 9.27
N GLY A 217 5.83 2.90 8.88
CA GLY A 217 7.15 2.71 9.51
C GLY A 217 7.79 1.33 9.24
N ARG A 218 7.23 0.52 8.34
CA ARG A 218 7.74 -0.82 7.98
C ARG A 218 8.82 -0.70 6.91
N PHE A 219 9.85 0.09 7.20
CA PHE A 219 10.86 0.53 6.24
C PHE A 219 11.64 -0.62 5.60
N GLU A 220 12.03 -1.64 6.37
CA GLU A 220 12.70 -2.84 5.85
C GLU A 220 11.87 -3.58 4.78
N GLU A 221 10.57 -3.77 5.03
CA GLU A 221 9.68 -4.42 4.06
C GLU A 221 9.41 -3.54 2.83
N ALA A 222 9.53 -2.21 2.95
CA ALA A 222 9.29 -1.27 1.86
C ALA A 222 10.40 -1.29 0.79
N LEU A 223 11.61 -1.76 1.12
CA LEU A 223 12.73 -1.87 0.17
C LEU A 223 12.45 -2.85 -0.97
N ALA A 224 11.92 -4.03 -0.67
CA ALA A 224 11.67 -5.08 -1.65
C ALA A 224 10.74 -4.62 -2.81
N PRO A 225 9.54 -4.04 -2.57
CA PRO A 225 8.67 -3.59 -3.65
C PRO A 225 9.24 -2.38 -4.41
N MET A 226 10.01 -1.50 -3.76
CA MET A 226 10.69 -0.40 -4.45
C MET A 226 11.77 -0.92 -5.41
N ARG A 227 12.56 -1.93 -4.98
CA ARG A 227 13.60 -2.54 -5.79
C ARG A 227 13.05 -3.30 -7.00
N VAL A 228 12.01 -4.11 -6.81
CA VAL A 228 11.33 -4.78 -7.92
C VAL A 228 10.67 -3.76 -8.87
N SER A 229 10.05 -2.70 -8.35
CA SER A 229 9.48 -1.63 -9.21
C SER A 229 10.55 -0.93 -10.05
N MET A 230 11.73 -0.65 -9.48
CA MET A 230 12.87 -0.07 -10.19
C MET A 230 13.38 -1.02 -11.29
N GLU A 231 13.61 -2.29 -10.96
CA GLU A 231 14.09 -3.31 -11.90
C GLU A 231 13.10 -3.52 -13.06
N MET A 232 11.79 -3.56 -12.76
CA MET A 232 10.73 -3.61 -13.78
C MET A 232 10.72 -2.37 -14.68
N ALA A 233 10.94 -1.18 -14.12
CA ALA A 233 10.96 0.06 -14.91
C ALA A 233 12.20 0.12 -15.83
N VAL A 234 13.38 -0.29 -15.34
CA VAL A 234 14.60 -0.42 -16.15
C VAL A 234 14.41 -1.43 -17.29
N ALA A 235 13.82 -2.60 -17.02
CA ALA A 235 13.55 -3.63 -18.02
C ALA A 235 12.52 -3.22 -19.08
N GLN A 236 11.70 -2.19 -18.81
CA GLN A 236 10.72 -1.61 -19.73
C GLN A 236 11.22 -0.31 -20.39
N GLU A 237 12.46 0.11 -20.12
CA GLU A 237 13.02 1.41 -20.52
C GLU A 237 12.19 2.62 -20.04
N ASP A 238 11.40 2.45 -18.97
CA ASP A 238 10.69 3.54 -18.28
C ASP A 238 11.66 4.25 -17.32
N TRP A 239 12.60 4.98 -17.92
CA TRP A 239 13.67 5.69 -17.23
C TRP A 239 13.16 6.67 -16.17
N LYS A 240 11.98 7.25 -16.37
CA LYS A 240 11.32 8.13 -15.41
C LYS A 240 10.93 7.37 -14.14
N ASN A 241 10.21 6.26 -14.26
CA ASN A 241 9.82 5.48 -13.08
C ASN A 241 11.02 4.77 -12.44
N ALA A 242 12.03 4.38 -13.23
CA ALA A 242 13.30 3.87 -12.70
C ALA A 242 14.01 4.93 -11.82
N ALA A 243 14.14 6.17 -12.30
CA ALA A 243 14.73 7.27 -11.53
C ALA A 243 13.96 7.58 -10.23
N ILE A 244 12.62 7.60 -10.30
CA ILE A 244 11.74 7.81 -9.13
C ILE A 244 11.93 6.68 -8.10
N SER A 245 11.91 5.42 -8.53
CA SER A 245 12.09 4.28 -7.62
C SER A 245 13.49 4.24 -7.01
N ALA A 246 14.54 4.54 -7.77
CA ALA A 246 15.92 4.64 -7.27
C ALA A 246 16.10 5.80 -6.26
N SER A 247 15.49 6.97 -6.53
CA SER A 247 15.47 8.09 -5.55
C SER A 247 14.74 7.68 -4.25
N ASN A 248 13.59 6.99 -4.37
CA ASN A 248 12.83 6.52 -3.21
C ASN A 248 13.59 5.47 -2.38
N LEU A 249 14.36 4.58 -3.02
CA LEU A 249 15.28 3.65 -2.37
C LEU A 249 16.36 4.42 -1.60
N SER A 250 17.05 5.36 -2.26
CA SER A 250 18.10 6.18 -1.64
C SER A 250 17.62 6.86 -0.35
N GLU A 251 16.47 7.53 -0.37
CA GLU A 251 15.91 8.16 0.84
C GLU A 251 15.57 7.15 1.95
N LEU A 252 15.01 6.01 1.58
CA LEU A 252 14.60 4.97 2.53
C LEU A 252 15.83 4.28 3.15
N GLU A 253 16.89 4.11 2.36
CA GLU A 253 18.17 3.55 2.81
C GLU A 253 18.91 4.53 3.73
N LEU A 254 18.88 5.85 3.48
CA LEU A 254 19.33 6.85 4.48
C LEU A 254 18.52 6.76 5.78
N THR A 255 17.19 6.63 5.68
CA THR A 255 16.30 6.49 6.86
C THR A 255 16.63 5.24 7.68
N LEU A 256 17.19 4.20 7.06
CA LEU A 256 17.65 2.96 7.68
C LEU A 256 19.15 2.98 8.09
N GLY A 257 19.86 4.11 7.92
CA GLY A 257 21.30 4.23 8.18
C GLY A 257 22.20 3.50 7.18
N ARG A 258 21.66 3.05 6.03
CA ARG A 258 22.35 2.30 4.98
C ARG A 258 23.03 3.23 3.98
N VAL A 259 23.86 4.13 4.49
CA VAL A 259 24.38 5.29 3.75
C VAL A 259 25.09 4.91 2.44
N ALA A 260 25.90 3.85 2.43
CA ALA A 260 26.58 3.39 1.22
C ALA A 260 25.62 2.89 0.12
N ALA A 261 24.52 2.22 0.49
CA ALA A 261 23.49 1.80 -0.46
C ALA A 261 22.73 3.02 -1.02
N ALA A 262 22.40 3.98 -0.14
CA ALA A 262 21.77 5.22 -0.55
C ALA A 262 22.61 6.04 -1.54
N VAL A 263 23.94 6.10 -1.36
CA VAL A 263 24.84 6.76 -2.34
C VAL A 263 24.78 6.06 -3.70
N SER A 264 24.82 4.72 -3.72
CA SER A 264 24.66 3.91 -4.93
C SER A 264 23.32 4.19 -5.64
N ASP A 265 22.22 4.16 -4.90
CA ASP A 265 20.87 4.26 -5.49
C ASP A 265 20.54 5.72 -5.86
N GLY A 266 21.12 6.69 -5.15
CA GLY A 266 21.20 8.08 -5.55
C GLY A 266 21.90 8.25 -6.91
N ALA A 267 23.08 7.67 -7.08
CA ALA A 267 23.82 7.72 -8.35
C ALA A 267 23.01 7.13 -9.50
N ARG A 268 22.46 5.92 -9.32
CA ARG A 268 21.58 5.27 -10.31
C ARG A 268 20.35 6.12 -10.66
N SER A 269 19.77 6.82 -9.68
CA SER A 269 18.64 7.72 -9.94
C SER A 269 19.02 8.90 -10.85
N VAL A 270 20.25 9.43 -10.76
CA VAL A 270 20.76 10.46 -11.67
C VAL A 270 20.95 9.91 -13.07
N GLU A 271 21.58 8.74 -13.20
CA GLU A 271 21.77 8.05 -14.49
C GLU A 271 20.45 7.83 -15.23
N TYR A 272 19.45 7.25 -14.56
CA TYR A 272 18.12 7.03 -15.14
C TYR A 272 17.39 8.34 -15.46
N ALA A 273 17.65 9.43 -14.73
CA ALA A 273 17.02 10.72 -15.02
C ALA A 273 17.60 11.44 -16.25
N GLU A 274 18.74 11.01 -16.83
CA GLU A 274 19.38 11.75 -17.93
C GLU A 274 18.62 11.74 -19.25
N SER A 275 17.70 10.81 -19.48
CA SER A 275 16.76 10.86 -20.61
C SER A 275 15.47 11.64 -20.28
N GLY A 276 15.25 11.98 -19.02
CA GLY A 276 14.01 12.58 -18.51
C GLY A 276 13.93 14.11 -18.61
N ASP A 277 12.79 14.63 -18.13
CA ASP A 277 12.55 16.07 -18.07
C ASP A 277 13.42 16.78 -17.00
N LYS A 278 13.48 18.12 -17.08
CA LYS A 278 14.29 18.96 -16.17
C LYS A 278 13.92 18.76 -14.69
N LEU A 279 12.68 18.39 -14.35
CA LEU A 279 12.28 18.15 -12.96
C LEU A 279 12.96 16.89 -12.42
N TRP A 280 12.90 15.75 -13.13
CA TRP A 280 13.51 14.50 -12.65
C TRP A 280 15.03 14.57 -12.60
N LYS A 281 15.67 15.24 -13.57
CA LYS A 281 17.12 15.51 -13.56
C LYS A 281 17.56 16.28 -12.32
N MET A 282 16.78 17.29 -11.92
CA MET A 282 17.02 18.09 -10.73
C MET A 282 16.78 17.30 -9.44
N LEU A 283 15.65 16.61 -9.33
CA LEU A 283 15.27 15.88 -8.11
C LEU A 283 16.25 14.73 -7.80
N SER A 284 16.65 13.97 -8.82
CA SER A 284 17.60 12.86 -8.65
C SER A 284 18.97 13.36 -8.19
N ARG A 285 19.44 14.50 -8.73
CA ARG A 285 20.68 15.16 -8.28
C ARG A 285 20.60 15.59 -6.82
N VAL A 286 19.48 16.15 -6.38
CA VAL A 286 19.26 16.54 -4.98
C VAL A 286 19.26 15.32 -4.05
N THR A 287 18.60 14.22 -4.43
CA THR A 287 18.57 13.00 -3.63
C THR A 287 19.96 12.36 -3.53
N HIS A 288 20.72 12.32 -4.63
CA HIS A 288 22.10 11.84 -4.61
C HIS A 288 23.02 12.74 -3.78
N ALA A 289 22.86 14.07 -3.90
CA ALA A 289 23.62 15.05 -3.13
C ALA A 289 23.39 14.93 -1.61
N ASP A 290 22.14 14.69 -1.20
CA ASP A 290 21.79 14.40 0.20
C ASP A 290 22.48 13.10 0.67
N ALA A 291 22.40 12.03 -0.11
CA ALA A 291 23.08 10.77 0.23
C ALA A 291 24.61 10.92 0.38
N LEU A 292 25.25 11.68 -0.52
CA LEU A 292 26.68 12.01 -0.43
C LEU A 292 27.01 12.92 0.76
N HIS A 293 26.13 13.87 1.08
CA HIS A 293 26.28 14.69 2.28
C HIS A 293 26.27 13.81 3.54
N GLN A 294 25.27 12.93 3.69
CA GLN A 294 25.18 12.02 4.84
C GLN A 294 26.31 10.97 4.86
N HIS A 295 26.94 10.69 3.71
CA HIS A 295 28.17 9.88 3.62
C HIS A 295 29.44 10.63 4.06
N GLY A 296 29.42 11.96 4.03
CA GLY A 296 30.56 12.82 4.34
C GLY A 296 31.28 13.41 3.13
N ASP A 297 30.93 13.01 1.90
CA ASP A 297 31.47 13.63 0.67
C ASP A 297 30.77 14.97 0.37
N ARG A 298 31.14 15.96 1.18
CA ARG A 298 30.58 17.31 1.14
C ARG A 298 30.92 18.06 -0.15
N ALA A 299 32.03 17.71 -0.81
CA ALA A 299 32.48 18.37 -2.02
C ALA A 299 31.62 17.95 -3.22
N GLU A 300 31.43 16.65 -3.42
CA GLU A 300 30.61 16.13 -4.51
C GLU A 300 29.11 16.40 -4.26
N ALA A 301 28.66 16.32 -3.00
CA ALA A 301 27.31 16.75 -2.60
C ALA A 301 27.04 18.20 -3.02
N ARG A 302 27.95 19.15 -2.69
CA ARG A 302 27.82 20.56 -3.08
C ARG A 302 27.71 20.70 -4.60
N ARG A 303 28.58 20.03 -5.36
CA ARG A 303 28.59 20.08 -6.83
C ARG A 303 27.24 19.65 -7.43
N LEU A 304 26.61 18.62 -6.87
CA LEU A 304 25.30 18.13 -7.31
C LEU A 304 24.14 19.05 -6.91
N PHE A 305 24.17 19.65 -5.72
CA PHE A 305 23.18 20.68 -5.33
C PHE A 305 23.27 21.93 -6.22
N GLU A 306 24.48 22.41 -6.51
CA GLU A 306 24.71 23.56 -7.41
C GLU A 306 24.24 23.25 -8.83
N ALA A 307 24.50 22.04 -9.34
CA ALA A 307 23.97 21.58 -10.63
C ALA A 307 22.43 21.47 -10.63
N ALA A 308 21.82 21.04 -9.52
CA ALA A 308 20.36 21.00 -9.39
C ALA A 308 19.75 22.41 -9.34
N GLU A 309 20.38 23.36 -8.63
CA GLU A 309 19.92 24.75 -8.58
C GLU A 309 20.04 25.45 -9.94
N ALA A 310 21.08 25.16 -10.73
CA ALA A 310 21.18 25.62 -12.12
C ALA A 310 19.99 25.14 -12.97
N ILE A 311 19.57 23.88 -12.82
CA ILE A 311 18.38 23.34 -13.50
C ILE A 311 17.09 23.97 -12.97
N GLN A 312 16.99 24.23 -11.65
CA GLN A 312 15.84 24.92 -11.04
C GLN A 312 15.67 26.33 -11.61
N LYS A 313 16.76 27.10 -11.74
CA LYS A 313 16.79 28.44 -12.35
C LYS A 313 16.34 28.45 -13.82
N ASP A 314 16.79 27.48 -14.59
CA ASP A 314 16.42 27.33 -16.02
C ASP A 314 14.96 26.83 -16.19
N ARG A 315 14.51 25.90 -15.33
CA ARG A 315 13.13 25.38 -15.33
C ARG A 315 12.10 26.40 -14.83
N GLN A 316 12.46 27.22 -13.83
CA GLN A 316 11.52 28.12 -13.15
C GLN A 316 12.23 29.41 -12.69
N PRO A 317 12.51 30.36 -13.61
CA PRO A 317 13.32 31.56 -13.32
C PRO A 317 12.81 32.44 -12.17
N THR A 318 11.50 32.44 -11.90
CA THR A 318 10.86 33.18 -10.78
C THR A 318 11.25 32.62 -9.41
N TYR A 319 11.64 31.35 -9.33
CA TYR A 319 12.06 30.67 -8.11
C TYR A 319 13.41 29.99 -8.36
N PRO A 320 14.50 30.76 -8.53
CA PRO A 320 15.74 30.26 -9.10
C PRO A 320 16.59 29.41 -8.14
N ARG A 321 16.22 29.36 -6.85
CA ARG A 321 16.89 28.56 -5.81
C ARG A 321 16.12 27.28 -5.51
N LEU A 322 16.81 26.26 -5.02
CA LEU A 322 16.14 25.08 -4.46
C LEU A 322 15.27 25.48 -3.26
N TYR A 323 14.07 24.91 -3.17
CA TYR A 323 13.06 25.27 -2.15
C TYR A 323 12.36 24.02 -1.57
N SER A 324 11.57 24.21 -0.52
CA SER A 324 10.92 23.13 0.25
C SER A 324 11.94 22.07 0.71
N LEU A 325 11.62 20.77 0.66
CA LEU A 325 12.50 19.67 1.08
C LEU A 325 13.89 19.73 0.41
N TRP A 326 13.94 20.12 -0.85
CA TRP A 326 15.17 20.14 -1.65
C TRP A 326 16.09 21.29 -1.23
N GLY A 327 15.50 22.47 -0.96
CA GLY A 327 16.22 23.62 -0.39
C GLY A 327 16.66 23.38 1.05
N PHE A 328 15.85 22.68 1.85
CA PHE A 328 16.22 22.26 3.21
C PHE A 328 17.46 21.35 3.21
N ARG A 329 17.47 20.30 2.37
CA ARG A 329 18.64 19.40 2.21
C ARG A 329 19.91 20.14 1.79
N TYR A 330 19.79 21.15 0.92
CA TYR A 330 20.95 21.95 0.55
C TYR A 330 21.41 22.85 1.70
N ALA A 331 20.48 23.46 2.43
CA ALA A 331 20.79 24.27 3.61
C ALA A 331 21.49 23.46 4.71
N ASP A 332 21.08 22.20 4.95
CA ASP A 332 21.71 21.24 5.87
C ASP A 332 23.21 21.07 5.53
N LEU A 333 23.52 20.79 4.26
CA LEU A 333 24.91 20.73 3.78
C LEU A 333 25.68 22.02 4.05
N LEU A 334 25.10 23.17 3.70
CA LEU A 334 25.74 24.49 3.85
C LEU A 334 26.03 24.82 5.32
N LEU A 335 25.04 24.65 6.20
CA LEU A 335 25.12 24.97 7.62
C LEU A 335 26.04 24.01 8.39
N GLY A 336 26.14 22.74 7.99
CA GLY A 336 26.88 21.74 8.76
C GLY A 336 28.38 22.07 9.02
N ALA A 337 29.01 22.96 8.26
CA ALA A 337 30.35 23.46 8.60
C ALA A 337 30.32 24.40 9.82
N ALA A 338 29.39 25.36 9.83
CA ALA A 338 29.18 26.29 10.93
C ALA A 338 28.69 25.59 12.20
N GLU A 339 27.80 24.60 12.05
CA GLU A 339 27.34 23.78 13.18
C GLU A 339 28.48 22.98 13.82
N ARG A 340 29.33 22.32 13.03
CA ARG A 340 30.50 21.60 13.58
C ARG A 340 31.48 22.54 14.27
N ALA A 341 31.72 23.73 13.72
CA ALA A 341 32.57 24.74 14.34
C ALA A 341 31.97 25.29 15.65
N ALA A 342 30.64 25.48 15.70
CA ALA A 342 29.93 25.88 16.92
C ALA A 342 30.03 24.79 17.99
N TRP A 343 29.72 23.53 17.66
CA TRP A 343 29.83 22.40 18.59
C TRP A 343 31.25 22.20 19.13
N ALA A 344 32.28 22.31 18.28
CA ALA A 344 33.67 22.24 18.70
C ALA A 344 34.04 23.34 19.72
N ARG A 345 33.55 24.57 19.52
CA ARG A 345 33.72 25.68 20.48
C ARG A 345 32.93 25.45 21.78
N THR A 346 31.74 24.86 21.72
CA THR A 346 30.88 24.62 22.90
C THR A 346 31.42 23.48 23.78
N PHE A 347 31.98 22.43 23.20
CA PHE A 347 32.54 21.29 23.94
C PHE A 347 34.05 21.38 24.21
N GLY A 348 34.74 22.40 23.68
CA GLY A 348 36.07 22.83 24.14
C GLY A 348 37.18 21.81 23.99
N ASP A 349 37.57 21.50 22.75
CA ASP A 349 38.74 20.70 22.36
C ASP A 349 38.87 19.28 22.97
N GLU A 350 37.89 18.78 23.73
CA GLU A 350 37.69 17.33 23.93
C GLU A 350 37.26 16.71 22.59
N ALA A 351 38.26 16.29 21.82
CA ALA A 351 38.11 15.88 20.44
C ALA A 351 37.13 14.72 20.25
N LEU A 352 35.92 15.04 19.77
CA LEU A 352 35.14 14.09 18.97
C LEU A 352 35.98 13.74 17.74
N PRO A 353 36.29 12.45 17.49
CA PRO A 353 37.21 12.07 16.41
C PRO A 353 36.60 12.40 15.04
N VAL A 354 37.08 13.48 14.43
CA VAL A 354 36.68 13.88 13.07
C VAL A 354 37.27 12.89 12.08
N VAL A 355 36.45 11.92 11.64
CA VAL A 355 36.81 11.03 10.54
C VAL A 355 36.76 11.81 9.22
N GLY A 356 37.93 12.10 8.65
CA GLY A 356 38.07 12.31 7.20
C GLY A 356 38.11 13.74 6.64
N ALA A 357 38.59 14.76 7.37
CA ALA A 357 38.78 16.10 6.78
C ALA A 357 40.15 16.73 7.14
N PRO A 358 41.05 16.99 6.16
CA PRO A 358 42.26 17.77 6.36
C PRO A 358 41.94 19.27 6.26
N GLY A 359 41.66 19.91 7.40
CA GLY A 359 41.45 21.36 7.46
C GLY A 359 41.79 21.90 8.85
N THR A 360 42.58 22.97 8.89
CA THR A 360 43.03 23.65 10.11
C THR A 360 41.91 24.50 10.70
N LEU A 361 41.81 24.60 12.03
CA LEU A 361 40.73 25.30 12.75
C LEU A 361 40.38 26.70 12.19
N GLY A 362 41.36 27.45 11.68
CA GLY A 362 41.15 28.76 11.05
C GLY A 362 40.31 28.71 9.76
N GLU A 363 40.46 27.67 8.93
CA GLU A 363 39.68 27.49 7.69
C GLU A 363 38.21 27.20 8.00
N TRP A 364 37.94 26.47 9.09
CA TRP A 364 36.59 26.22 9.58
C TRP A 364 35.91 27.49 10.09
N ILE A 365 36.65 28.36 10.78
CA ILE A 365 36.14 29.64 11.29
C ILE A 365 35.83 30.60 10.13
N ALA A 366 36.73 30.73 9.16
CA ALA A 366 36.50 31.56 7.98
C ALA A 366 35.27 31.11 7.16
N ALA A 367 34.97 29.80 7.14
CA ALA A 367 33.76 29.27 6.50
C ALA A 367 32.46 29.61 7.26
N CYS A 368 32.51 29.86 8.58
CA CYS A 368 31.37 30.37 9.34
C CYS A 368 31.09 31.84 9.01
N ASP A 369 32.14 32.66 9.08
CA ASP A 369 32.05 34.12 8.95
C ASP A 369 31.66 34.55 7.52
N ALA A 370 31.85 33.68 6.52
CA ALA A 370 31.43 33.90 5.14
C ALA A 370 29.93 33.63 4.87
N VAL A 371 29.15 33.19 5.88
CA VAL A 371 27.71 32.90 5.77
C VAL A 371 26.85 34.00 6.43
N THR A 372 27.47 34.91 7.18
CA THR A 372 26.87 36.12 7.79
C THR A 372 27.14 37.37 6.96
#